data_AF-A0A959RQ35-F1
#
_entry.id   AF-A0A959RQ35-F1
#
_cell.length_a   1.000
_cell.length_b   1.000
_cell.length_c   1.000
_cell.angle_alpha   90.00
_cell.angle_beta   90.00
_cell.angle_gamma   90.00
#
_symmetry.space_group_name_H-M   'P 1'
#
loop_
_entity.id
_entity.type
_entity.pdbx_description
1 polymer ?
#
loop_
_entity_poly.entity_id
_entity_poly.type
_entity_poly.pdbx_seq_one_letter_code
_entity_poly.pdbx_strand_id
1 'polypeptide(L)'
;DGNWITGISMIDNNRLGDQSKLPDTIKANKAHNKLYLLPFILGILGCVFQFFRNKKDWVVNFLLFFMTGIAVVIYLNQPGNQPRERDYAYVGSFYAFAIWIGLAVPALIHLAKEKKDKLTFQNVLTGGTILTFLIAFMSASPGTFNDMFMTGIYSAILFALITGGLSFILRAISSGGKNLRTLNLSTTVVCLAVPLLMAQQEW
;
A
#
# COMPACT_ATOMS: atom_id res chain seq x y z
N ASP A 1 3.25 -14.86 -10.40
CA ASP A 1 1.78 -14.92 -10.55
C ASP A 1 1.10 -13.86 -9.70
N GLY A 2 0.78 -12.71 -10.30
CA GLY A 2 0.15 -11.58 -9.61
C GLY A 2 -1.35 -11.77 -9.34
N ASN A 3 -1.79 -12.91 -8.82
CA ASN A 3 -3.23 -13.24 -8.75
C ASN A 3 -3.92 -12.61 -7.53
N TRP A 4 -3.94 -11.27 -7.47
CA TRP A 4 -4.60 -10.49 -6.42
C TRP A 4 -5.84 -9.77 -6.96
N ILE A 5 -6.85 -9.63 -6.10
CA ILE A 5 -8.11 -8.92 -6.35
C ILE A 5 -8.32 -7.87 -5.25
N THR A 6 -8.72 -6.66 -5.64
CA THR A 6 -8.81 -5.50 -4.74
C THR A 6 -10.21 -5.28 -4.19
N GLY A 7 -11.22 -5.85 -4.84
CA GLY A 7 -12.63 -5.52 -4.60
C GLY A 7 -13.08 -4.24 -5.32
N ILE A 8 -12.19 -3.56 -6.05
CA ILE A 8 -12.50 -2.38 -6.86
C ILE A 8 -12.64 -2.84 -8.31
N SER A 9 -13.88 -2.89 -8.80
CA SER A 9 -14.20 -3.41 -10.15
C SER A 9 -13.40 -2.74 -11.27
N MET A 10 -13.09 -1.44 -11.15
CA MET A 10 -12.30 -0.71 -12.14
C MET A 10 -10.84 -1.21 -12.24
N ILE A 11 -10.26 -1.68 -11.14
CA ILE A 11 -8.89 -2.24 -11.13
C ILE A 11 -8.95 -3.73 -11.50
N ASP A 12 -9.89 -4.46 -10.89
CA ASP A 12 -9.96 -5.91 -11.00
C ASP A 12 -10.42 -6.35 -12.40
N ASN A 13 -11.44 -5.69 -12.97
CA ASN A 13 -12.00 -6.10 -14.25
C ASN A 13 -11.03 -5.95 -15.42
N ASN A 14 -10.10 -4.99 -15.34
CA ASN A 14 -9.12 -4.77 -16.38
C ASN A 14 -8.01 -5.84 -16.38
N ARG A 15 -7.73 -6.47 -15.25
CA ARG A 15 -6.71 -7.53 -15.15
C ARG A 15 -7.27 -8.93 -15.23
N LEU A 16 -8.41 -9.15 -14.58
CA LEU A 16 -8.98 -10.47 -14.34
C LEU A 16 -10.26 -10.73 -15.16
N GLY A 17 -10.69 -9.76 -15.98
CA GLY A 17 -11.99 -9.80 -16.64
C GLY A 17 -13.15 -9.50 -15.69
N ASP A 18 -14.37 -9.49 -16.21
CA ASP A 18 -15.57 -9.08 -15.46
C ASP A 18 -15.84 -9.98 -14.23
N GLN A 19 -15.51 -9.46 -13.04
CA GLN A 19 -15.66 -10.19 -11.77
C GLN A 19 -17.12 -10.41 -11.37
N SER A 20 -18.08 -9.67 -11.96
CA SER A 20 -19.51 -9.86 -11.67
C SER A 20 -20.04 -11.19 -12.24
N LYS A 21 -19.41 -11.69 -13.31
CA LYS A 21 -19.80 -12.90 -14.05
C LYS A 21 -19.16 -14.18 -13.52
N LEU A 22 -18.44 -14.10 -12.40
CA LEU A 22 -17.85 -15.29 -11.78
C LEU A 22 -18.95 -16.29 -11.34
N PRO A 23 -18.73 -17.61 -11.53
CA PRO A 23 -19.60 -18.65 -10.99
C PRO A 23 -19.74 -18.56 -9.47
N ASP A 24 -20.91 -18.89 -8.95
CA ASP A 24 -21.19 -18.80 -7.50
C ASP A 24 -20.29 -19.72 -6.67
N THR A 25 -19.83 -20.84 -7.25
CA THR A 25 -18.86 -21.75 -6.62
C THR A 25 -17.50 -21.09 -6.35
N ILE A 26 -17.07 -20.13 -7.19
CA ILE A 26 -15.84 -19.37 -6.99
C ILE A 26 -16.10 -18.20 -6.03
N LYS A 27 -17.24 -17.52 -6.15
CA LYS A 27 -17.62 -16.40 -5.27
C LYS A 27 -17.77 -16.84 -3.81
N ALA A 28 -18.30 -18.03 -3.57
CA ALA A 28 -18.48 -18.60 -2.23
C ALA A 28 -17.23 -19.31 -1.69
N ASN A 29 -16.13 -19.38 -2.46
CA ASN A 29 -14.91 -20.03 -2.03
C ASN A 29 -14.17 -19.16 -1.01
N LYS A 30 -13.81 -19.72 0.15
CA LYS A 30 -13.01 -19.04 1.18
C LYS A 30 -11.65 -18.55 0.63
N ALA A 31 -11.12 -19.19 -0.41
CA ALA A 31 -9.88 -18.77 -1.07
C ALA A 31 -10.02 -17.49 -1.93
N HIS A 32 -11.24 -17.00 -2.18
CA HIS A 32 -11.49 -15.79 -2.96
C HIS A 32 -11.36 -14.51 -2.08
N ASN A 33 -10.12 -14.17 -1.73
CA ASN A 33 -9.81 -13.06 -0.83
C ASN A 33 -9.66 -11.72 -1.56
N LYS A 34 -10.38 -10.70 -1.10
CA LYS A 34 -10.26 -9.31 -1.59
C LYS A 34 -9.31 -8.49 -0.72
N LEU A 35 -8.20 -8.04 -1.30
CA LEU A 35 -7.17 -7.25 -0.65
C LEU A 35 -7.35 -5.77 -1.00
N TYR A 36 -8.02 -4.99 -0.14
CA TYR A 36 -8.49 -3.61 -0.41
C TYR A 36 -7.41 -2.54 -0.62
N LEU A 37 -6.15 -2.90 -0.91
CA LEU A 37 -5.00 -2.02 -1.12
C LEU A 37 -4.66 -1.07 0.05
N LEU A 38 -5.42 -1.05 1.15
CA LEU A 38 -5.19 -0.12 2.26
C LEU A 38 -3.84 -0.35 2.96
N PRO A 39 -3.42 -1.58 3.31
CA PRO A 39 -2.08 -1.82 3.84
C PRO A 39 -0.98 -1.40 2.86
N PHE A 40 -1.23 -1.61 1.57
CA PHE A 40 -0.32 -1.22 0.51
C PHE A 40 -0.15 0.31 0.46
N ILE A 41 -1.24 1.07 0.44
CA ILE A 41 -1.22 2.54 0.43
C ILE A 41 -0.49 3.09 1.66
N LEU A 42 -0.79 2.59 2.87
CA LEU A 42 -0.09 3.04 4.07
C LEU A 42 1.41 2.69 4.03
N GLY A 43 1.77 1.48 3.57
CA GLY A 43 3.16 1.09 3.41
C GLY A 43 3.92 1.98 2.42
N ILE A 44 3.33 2.30 1.27
CA ILE A 44 3.93 3.22 0.30
C ILE A 44 4.07 4.62 0.90
N LEU A 45 3.04 5.11 1.59
CA LEU A 45 3.06 6.41 2.25
C LEU A 45 4.21 6.52 3.26
N GLY A 46 4.36 5.53 4.15
CA GLY A 46 5.43 5.51 5.13
C GLY A 46 6.81 5.33 4.51
N CYS A 47 6.94 4.49 3.48
CA CYS A 47 8.19 4.29 2.75
C CYS A 47 8.70 5.60 2.11
N VAL A 48 7.83 6.28 1.37
CA VAL A 48 8.18 7.53 0.69
C VAL A 48 8.43 8.66 1.70
N PHE A 49 7.63 8.74 2.75
CA PHE A 49 7.85 9.71 3.83
C PHE A 49 9.21 9.50 4.51
N GLN A 50 9.56 8.26 4.85
CA GLN A 50 10.85 7.94 5.45
C GLN A 50 12.00 8.29 4.50
N PHE A 51 11.86 8.03 3.19
CA PHE A 51 12.88 8.40 2.19
C PHE A 51 13.20 9.90 2.18
N PHE A 52 12.17 10.76 2.24
CA PHE A 52 12.39 12.21 2.26
C PHE A 52 12.83 12.75 3.62
N ARG A 53 12.52 12.05 4.71
CA ARG A 53 12.80 12.49 6.08
C ARG A 53 14.16 12.02 6.60
N ASN A 54 14.46 10.72 6.46
CA ASN A 54 15.70 10.11 6.90
C ASN A 54 16.16 9.00 5.95
N LYS A 55 17.02 9.35 4.99
CA LYS A 55 17.56 8.43 3.99
C LYS A 55 18.41 7.32 4.58
N LYS A 56 19.14 7.56 5.69
CA LYS A 56 20.02 6.56 6.28
C LYS A 56 19.20 5.39 6.84
N ASP A 57 18.20 5.69 7.66
CA ASP A 57 17.31 4.66 8.23
C ASP A 57 16.43 4.02 7.15
N TRP A 58 16.06 4.79 6.11
CA TRP A 58 15.35 4.25 4.96
C TRP A 58 16.17 3.19 4.24
N VAL A 59 17.46 3.44 3.98
CA VAL A 59 18.37 2.46 3.35
C VAL A 59 18.47 1.19 4.19
N VAL A 60 18.54 1.30 5.52
CA VAL A 60 18.58 0.13 6.41
C VAL A 60 17.29 -0.69 6.28
N ASN A 61 16.11 -0.05 6.37
CA ASN A 61 14.84 -0.78 6.26
C ASN A 61 14.62 -1.34 4.84
N PHE A 62 15.04 -0.61 3.81
CA PHE A 62 14.99 -1.06 2.43
C PHE A 62 15.92 -2.25 2.18
N LEU A 63 17.14 -2.25 2.73
CA LEU A 63 18.05 -3.39 2.65
C LEU A 63 17.45 -4.62 3.33
N LEU A 64 16.83 -4.44 4.50
CA LEU A 64 16.12 -5.53 5.17
C LEU A 64 15.01 -6.09 4.27
N PHE A 65 14.15 -5.23 3.73
CA PHE A 65 13.07 -5.62 2.80
C PHE A 65 13.61 -6.33 1.54
N PHE A 66 14.66 -5.79 0.94
CA PHE A 66 15.25 -6.32 -0.29
C PHE A 66 15.91 -7.68 -0.05
N MET A 67 16.76 -7.79 0.98
CA MET A 67 17.52 -9.02 1.25
C MET A 67 16.63 -10.16 1.73
N THR A 68 15.55 -9.86 2.45
CA THR A 68 14.62 -10.88 2.98
C THR A 68 13.38 -11.12 2.12
N GLY A 69 13.28 -10.44 0.97
CA GLY A 69 12.17 -10.59 0.03
C GLY A 69 12.69 -10.81 -1.39
N ILE A 70 12.99 -9.71 -2.09
CA ILE A 70 13.35 -9.73 -3.51
C ILE A 70 14.58 -10.61 -3.78
N ALA A 71 15.63 -10.50 -2.96
CA ALA A 71 16.84 -11.29 -3.13
C ALA A 71 16.58 -12.79 -2.95
N VAL A 72 15.74 -13.17 -1.98
CA VAL A 72 15.34 -14.57 -1.75
C VAL A 72 14.55 -15.12 -2.93
N VAL A 73 13.63 -14.33 -3.50
CA VAL A 73 12.87 -14.71 -4.70
C VAL A 73 13.80 -15.01 -5.87
N ILE A 74 14.76 -14.12 -6.14
CA ILE A 74 15.72 -14.29 -7.23
C ILE A 74 16.63 -15.50 -6.98
N TYR A 75 17.09 -15.68 -5.74
CA TYR A 75 18.02 -16.75 -5.38
C TYR A 75 17.38 -18.14 -5.40
N LEU A 76 16.21 -18.29 -4.78
CA LEU A 76 15.54 -19.59 -4.68
C LEU A 76 14.79 -19.97 -5.95
N ASN A 77 14.44 -18.99 -6.80
CA ASN A 77 13.65 -19.19 -8.03
C ASN A 77 12.46 -20.15 -7.82
N GLN A 78 11.73 -19.96 -6.71
CA GLN A 78 10.73 -20.92 -6.25
C GLN A 78 9.57 -21.04 -7.24
N PRO A 79 9.06 -22.25 -7.51
CA PRO A 79 7.87 -22.42 -8.33
C PRO A 79 6.65 -21.78 -7.64
N GLY A 80 5.82 -21.07 -8.41
CA GLY A 80 4.74 -20.23 -7.88
C GLY A 80 3.64 -20.95 -7.10
N ASN A 81 3.52 -22.28 -7.25
CA ASN A 81 2.42 -23.08 -6.70
C ASN A 81 2.72 -23.72 -5.33
N GLN A 82 3.60 -23.12 -4.52
CA GLN A 82 3.90 -23.56 -3.15
C GLN A 82 3.64 -22.44 -2.12
N PRO A 83 2.37 -22.13 -1.81
CA PRO A 83 2.02 -21.00 -0.95
C PRO A 83 2.69 -21.06 0.42
N ARG A 84 2.73 -22.25 1.04
CA ARG A 84 3.29 -22.42 2.40
C ARG A 84 4.78 -22.08 2.49
N GLU A 85 5.60 -22.61 1.59
CA GLU A 85 7.06 -22.43 1.64
C GLU A 85 7.45 -20.99 1.32
N ARG A 86 6.67 -20.35 0.45
CA ARG A 86 6.79 -18.94 0.11
C ARG A 86 6.49 -18.04 1.31
N ASP A 87 5.38 -18.30 2.00
CA ASP A 87 4.93 -17.46 3.11
C ASP A 87 5.92 -17.52 4.29
N TYR A 88 6.60 -18.65 4.51
CA TYR A 88 7.70 -18.76 5.48
C TYR A 88 8.98 -18.03 5.06
N ALA A 89 9.32 -18.08 3.77
CA ALA A 89 10.54 -17.47 3.26
C ALA A 89 10.51 -15.92 3.34
N TYR A 90 9.32 -15.31 3.25
CA TYR A 90 9.18 -13.86 3.10
C TYR A 90 8.77 -13.12 4.38
N VAL A 91 8.67 -13.81 5.52
CA VAL A 91 8.32 -13.23 6.83
C VAL A 91 9.17 -11.99 7.17
N GLY A 92 10.47 -12.02 6.87
CA GLY A 92 11.36 -10.87 7.09
C GLY A 92 10.95 -9.63 6.29
N SER A 93 10.54 -9.81 5.03
CA SER A 93 10.11 -8.70 4.18
C SER A 93 8.77 -8.12 4.63
N PHE A 94 7.87 -8.96 5.18
CA PHE A 94 6.61 -8.49 5.76
C PHE A 94 6.82 -7.64 7.00
N TYR A 95 7.80 -7.97 7.86
CA TYR A 95 8.17 -7.11 8.99
C TYR A 95 8.73 -5.76 8.53
N ALA A 96 9.62 -5.76 7.54
CA ALA A 96 10.16 -4.51 6.99
C ALA A 96 9.07 -3.63 6.38
N PHE A 97 8.08 -4.24 5.72
CA PHE A 97 6.92 -3.53 5.18
C PHE A 97 5.98 -3.02 6.28
N ALA A 98 5.76 -3.79 7.35
CA ALA A 98 4.97 -3.38 8.50
C ALA A 98 5.55 -2.15 9.22
N ILE A 99 6.88 -2.02 9.26
CA ILE A 99 7.55 -0.79 9.73
C ILE A 99 7.09 0.42 8.92
N TRP A 100 7.03 0.31 7.58
CA TRP A 100 6.52 1.40 6.75
C TRP A 100 5.03 1.67 6.98
N ILE A 101 4.19 0.65 7.18
CA ILE A 101 2.79 0.85 7.56
C ILE A 101 2.70 1.67 8.87
N GLY A 102 3.53 1.36 9.86
CA GLY A 102 3.59 2.13 11.12
C GLY A 102 4.04 3.58 10.91
N LEU A 103 5.03 3.80 10.03
CA LEU A 103 5.51 5.13 9.67
C LEU A 103 4.50 5.97 8.87
N ALA A 104 3.41 5.37 8.38
CA ALA A 104 2.31 6.10 7.76
C ALA A 104 1.60 7.05 8.75
N VAL A 105 1.58 6.72 10.06
CA VAL A 105 0.97 7.57 11.09
C VAL A 105 1.68 8.92 11.21
N PRO A 106 3.00 8.99 11.50
CA PRO A 106 3.70 10.27 11.52
C PRO A 106 3.72 10.95 10.15
N ALA A 107 3.70 10.20 9.04
CA ALA A 107 3.56 10.77 7.71
C ALA A 107 2.28 11.61 7.58
N LEU A 108 1.10 11.03 7.87
CA LEU A 108 -0.19 11.73 7.80
C LEU A 108 -0.26 12.94 8.75
N ILE A 109 0.28 12.82 9.97
CA ILE A 109 0.34 13.94 10.92
C ILE A 109 1.18 15.09 10.34
N HIS A 110 2.29 14.80 9.67
CA HIS A 110 3.11 15.80 9.01
C HIS A 110 2.37 16.42 7.81
N LEU A 111 1.72 15.61 6.98
CA LEU A 111 0.98 16.08 5.81
C LEU A 111 -0.19 17.01 6.18
N ALA A 112 -0.86 16.77 7.30
CA ALA A 112 -1.97 17.59 7.77
C ALA A 112 -1.55 18.97 8.33
N LYS A 113 -0.25 19.20 8.62
CA LYS A 113 0.27 20.46 9.18
C LYS A 113 0.68 21.43 8.08
N GLU A 114 -0.25 22.28 7.66
CA GLU A 114 -0.12 23.15 6.46
C GLU A 114 1.09 24.11 6.43
N LYS A 115 1.59 24.59 7.58
CA LYS A 115 2.42 25.81 7.59
C LYS A 115 3.93 25.62 7.44
N LYS A 116 4.47 24.41 7.53
CA LYS A 116 5.94 24.22 7.46
C LYS A 116 6.45 23.43 6.26
N ASP A 117 5.64 22.54 5.67
CA ASP A 117 6.18 21.49 4.78
C ASP A 117 5.30 21.23 3.53
N LYS A 118 4.85 22.28 2.83
CA LYS A 118 4.19 22.13 1.51
C LYS A 118 5.03 21.29 0.54
N LEU A 119 6.36 21.45 0.61
CA LEU A 119 7.31 20.68 -0.17
C LEU A 119 7.27 19.19 0.19
N THR A 120 7.21 18.84 1.48
CA THR A 120 7.08 17.44 1.90
C THR A 120 5.75 16.85 1.44
N PHE A 121 4.66 17.61 1.50
CA PHE A 121 3.37 17.15 0.99
C PHE A 121 3.44 16.83 -0.51
N GLN A 122 3.99 17.75 -1.31
CA GLN A 122 4.18 17.53 -2.73
C GLN A 122 5.08 16.33 -3.01
N ASN A 123 6.23 16.24 -2.35
CA ASN A 123 7.19 15.16 -2.54
C ASN A 123 6.62 13.79 -2.18
N VAL A 124 5.88 13.70 -1.07
CA VAL A 124 5.27 12.44 -0.64
C VAL A 124 4.14 12.03 -1.59
N LEU A 125 3.31 12.98 -2.02
CA LEU A 125 2.24 12.70 -2.95
C LEU A 125 2.76 12.28 -4.32
N THR A 126 3.71 13.02 -4.90
CA THR A 126 4.31 12.70 -6.20
C THR A 126 5.10 11.40 -6.15
N GLY A 127 5.99 11.26 -5.16
CA GLY A 127 6.81 10.06 -4.97
C GLY A 127 5.96 8.81 -4.74
N GLY A 128 4.92 8.90 -3.90
CA GLY A 128 4.00 7.79 -3.65
C GLY A 128 3.13 7.44 -4.84
N THR A 129 2.70 8.42 -5.62
CA THR A 129 1.91 8.19 -6.85
C THR A 129 2.75 7.48 -7.90
N ILE A 130 3.99 7.94 -8.14
CA ILE A 130 4.93 7.32 -9.09
C ILE A 130 5.28 5.90 -8.64
N LEU A 131 5.61 5.71 -7.36
CA LEU A 131 5.97 4.40 -6.83
C LEU A 131 4.79 3.42 -6.91
N THR A 132 3.58 3.88 -6.56
CA THR A 132 2.36 3.08 -6.69
C THR A 132 2.09 2.69 -8.14
N PHE A 133 2.23 3.64 -9.07
CA PHE A 133 2.08 3.36 -10.50
C PHE A 133 3.05 2.26 -10.96
N LEU A 134 4.34 2.39 -10.65
CA LEU A 134 5.36 1.43 -11.07
C LEU A 134 5.11 0.04 -10.51
N ILE A 135 4.78 -0.07 -9.22
CA ILE A 135 4.49 -1.37 -8.59
C ILE A 135 3.23 -2.00 -9.19
N ALA A 136 2.16 -1.23 -9.35
CA ALA A 136 0.91 -1.71 -9.94
C ALA A 136 1.10 -2.13 -11.41
N PHE A 137 1.86 -1.36 -12.19
CA PHE A 137 2.22 -1.69 -13.57
C PHE A 137 3.01 -3.00 -13.66
N MET A 138 4.05 -3.16 -12.84
CA MET A 138 4.88 -4.36 -12.84
C MET A 138 4.12 -5.61 -12.34
N SER A 139 3.25 -5.46 -11.35
CA SER A 139 2.45 -6.58 -10.81
C SER A 139 1.33 -7.05 -11.75
N ALA A 140 0.99 -6.24 -12.76
CA ALA A 140 0.05 -6.58 -13.81
C ALA A 140 0.70 -7.22 -15.05
N SER A 141 2.00 -7.53 -15.02
CA SER A 141 2.77 -8.06 -16.16
C SER A 141 2.23 -9.30 -16.89
N PRO A 142 1.37 -10.16 -16.31
CA PRO A 142 0.74 -11.23 -17.09
C PRO A 142 -0.35 -10.74 -18.08
N GLY A 143 -0.81 -9.49 -17.97
CA GLY A 143 -1.85 -8.89 -18.82
C GLY A 143 -1.30 -8.15 -20.06
N THR A 144 -2.19 -7.56 -20.86
CA THR A 144 -1.76 -6.73 -21.99
C THR A 144 -1.14 -5.41 -21.51
N PHE A 145 -0.35 -4.74 -22.35
CA PHE A 145 0.24 -3.44 -22.01
C PHE A 145 -0.82 -2.41 -21.58
N ASN A 146 -1.98 -2.42 -22.24
CA ASN A 146 -3.09 -1.53 -21.89
C ASN A 146 -3.61 -1.82 -20.48
N ASP A 147 -3.79 -3.09 -20.12
CA ASP A 147 -4.27 -3.49 -18.79
C ASP A 147 -3.26 -3.13 -17.69
N MET A 148 -1.97 -3.35 -17.96
CA MET A 148 -0.88 -2.96 -17.07
C MET A 148 -0.88 -1.45 -16.81
N PHE A 149 -1.00 -0.66 -17.89
CA PHE A 149 -0.99 0.79 -17.82
C PHE A 149 -2.20 1.34 -17.08
N MET A 150 -3.40 0.84 -17.39
CA MET A 150 -4.65 1.25 -16.75
C MET A 150 -4.67 0.88 -15.27
N THR A 151 -4.23 -0.32 -14.91
CA THR A 151 -4.07 -0.73 -13.50
C THR A 151 -3.13 0.21 -12.76
N GLY A 152 -1.99 0.55 -13.38
CA GLY A 152 -1.04 1.51 -12.84
C GLY A 152 -1.70 2.85 -12.55
N ILE A 153 -2.44 3.41 -13.52
CA ILE A 153 -3.13 4.69 -13.38
C ILE A 153 -4.17 4.64 -12.27
N TYR A 154 -5.06 3.65 -12.26
CA TYR A 154 -6.13 3.59 -11.26
C TYR A 154 -5.59 3.43 -9.85
N SER A 155 -4.55 2.63 -9.67
CA SER A 155 -3.89 2.46 -8.37
C SER A 155 -3.22 3.75 -7.91
N ALA A 156 -2.57 4.47 -8.83
CA ALA A 156 -1.90 5.74 -8.55
C ALA A 156 -2.90 6.85 -8.18
N ILE A 157 -4.01 6.95 -8.92
CA ILE A 157 -5.11 7.88 -8.60
C ILE A 157 -5.72 7.54 -7.24
N LEU A 158 -5.98 6.25 -6.97
CA LEU A 158 -6.50 5.80 -5.68
C LEU A 158 -5.58 6.20 -4.53
N PHE A 159 -4.27 5.98 -4.68
CA PHE A 159 -3.27 6.41 -3.69
C PHE A 159 -3.33 7.93 -3.46
N ALA A 160 -3.36 8.73 -4.52
CA ALA A 160 -3.38 10.19 -4.43
C ALA A 160 -4.67 10.71 -3.77
N LEU A 161 -5.82 10.15 -4.14
CA LEU A 161 -7.13 10.52 -3.57
C LEU A 161 -7.22 10.14 -2.10
N ILE A 162 -6.81 8.93 -1.72
CA ILE A 162 -6.86 8.49 -0.32
C ILE A 162 -5.89 9.28 0.53
N THR A 163 -4.64 9.43 0.10
CA THR A 163 -3.61 10.15 0.87
C THR A 163 -3.95 11.64 1.00
N GLY A 164 -4.35 12.28 -0.10
CA GLY A 164 -4.76 13.68 -0.11
C GLY A 164 -6.05 13.91 0.69
N GLY A 165 -7.06 13.06 0.48
CA GLY A 165 -8.34 13.10 1.20
C GLY A 165 -8.17 12.92 2.70
N LEU A 166 -7.43 11.90 3.14
CA LEU A 166 -7.12 11.67 4.56
C LEU A 166 -6.38 12.86 5.17
N SER A 167 -5.37 13.40 4.47
CA SER A 167 -4.63 14.56 4.94
C SER A 167 -5.54 15.79 5.12
N PHE A 168 -6.49 16.02 4.21
CA PHE A 168 -7.44 17.12 4.30
C PHE A 168 -8.47 16.92 5.41
N ILE A 169 -9.02 15.71 5.56
CA ILE A 169 -9.98 15.36 6.62
C ILE A 169 -9.33 15.51 7.99
N LEU A 170 -8.14 14.93 8.20
CA LEU A 170 -7.40 15.03 9.47
C LEU A 170 -7.06 16.48 9.82
N ARG A 171 -6.78 17.30 8.81
CA ARG A 171 -6.57 18.72 8.97
C ARG A 171 -7.85 19.46 9.38
N ALA A 172 -8.99 19.15 8.76
CA ALA A 172 -10.27 19.74 9.12
C ALA A 172 -10.65 19.42 10.58
N ILE A 173 -10.46 18.16 11.00
CA ILE A 173 -10.72 17.68 12.37
C ILE A 173 -9.82 18.37 13.40
N SER A 174 -8.57 18.67 13.05
CA SER A 174 -7.57 19.22 13.98
C SER A 174 -7.52 20.75 14.05
N SER A 175 -8.60 21.43 13.65
CA SER A 175 -8.66 22.90 13.57
C SER A 175 -7.52 23.49 12.70
N GLY A 176 -7.28 22.87 11.54
CA GLY A 176 -6.22 23.27 10.61
C GLY A 176 -4.82 22.80 11.04
N GLY A 177 -4.71 21.67 11.74
CA GLY A 177 -3.43 21.11 12.18
C GLY A 177 -2.83 21.77 13.43
N LYS A 178 -3.58 22.65 14.11
CA LYS A 178 -3.11 23.36 15.32
C LYS A 178 -3.27 22.53 16.58
N ASN A 179 -4.36 21.76 16.70
CA ASN A 179 -4.58 20.93 17.87
C ASN A 179 -3.90 19.56 17.70
N LEU A 180 -2.71 19.45 18.29
CA LEU A 180 -1.84 18.27 18.20
C LEU A 180 -2.46 17.02 18.84
N ARG A 181 -3.19 17.17 19.95
CA ARG A 181 -3.81 16.02 20.63
C ARG A 181 -4.89 15.38 19.74
N THR A 182 -5.79 16.20 19.21
CA THR A 182 -6.84 15.70 18.31
C THR A 182 -6.27 15.16 17.01
N LEU A 183 -5.21 15.77 16.46
CA LEU A 183 -4.58 15.30 15.23
C LEU A 183 -3.92 13.93 15.41
N ASN A 184 -3.15 13.76 16.48
CA ASN A 184 -2.48 12.50 16.76
C ASN A 184 -3.50 11.40 17.02
N LEU A 185 -4.53 11.69 17.82
CA LEU A 185 -5.55 10.71 18.17
C LEU A 185 -6.39 10.29 16.96
N SER A 186 -6.87 11.25 16.15
CA SER A 186 -7.65 10.94 14.96
C SER A 186 -6.82 10.17 13.92
N THR A 187 -5.55 10.53 13.72
CA THR A 187 -4.68 9.83 12.77
C THR A 187 -4.42 8.39 13.22
N THR A 188 -4.13 8.18 14.51
CA THR A 188 -3.92 6.83 15.05
C THR A 188 -5.17 5.96 14.88
N VAL A 189 -6.36 6.51 15.17
CA VAL A 189 -7.63 5.76 15.00
C VAL A 189 -7.85 5.36 13.53
N VAL A 190 -7.62 6.28 12.59
CA VAL A 190 -7.76 5.99 11.15
C VAL A 190 -6.75 4.92 10.71
N CYS A 191 -5.49 5.03 11.12
CA CYS A 191 -4.47 4.05 10.75
C CYS A 191 -4.67 2.68 11.40
N LEU A 192 -5.26 2.61 12.60
CA LEU A 192 -5.58 1.35 13.27
C LEU A 192 -6.66 0.54 12.54
N ALA A 193 -7.51 1.17 11.73
CA ALA A 193 -8.46 0.45 10.89
C ALA A 193 -7.76 -0.55 9.94
N VAL A 194 -6.53 -0.25 9.51
CA VAL A 194 -5.81 -1.08 8.56
C VAL A 194 -5.31 -2.40 9.17
N PRO A 195 -4.57 -2.42 10.30
CA PRO A 195 -4.25 -3.66 11.00
C PRO A 195 -5.49 -4.49 11.39
N LEU A 196 -6.58 -3.84 11.78
CA LEU A 196 -7.84 -4.54 12.10
C LEU A 196 -8.44 -5.23 10.87
N LEU A 197 -8.43 -4.57 9.72
CA LEU A 197 -8.86 -5.16 8.46
C LEU A 197 -7.94 -6.32 8.03
N MET A 198 -6.63 -6.16 8.17
CA MET A 198 -5.67 -7.24 7.88
C MET A 198 -5.94 -8.47 8.75
N ALA A 199 -6.20 -8.28 10.05
CA ALA A 199 -6.55 -9.36 10.96
C ALA A 199 -7.86 -10.06 10.58
N GLN A 200 -8.89 -9.31 10.16
CA GLN A 200 -10.14 -9.89 9.66
C GLN A 200 -9.98 -10.68 8.36
N GLN A 201 -9.00 -10.29 7.53
CA GLN A 201 -8.73 -10.90 6.23
C GLN A 201 -7.78 -12.09 6.30
N GLU A 202 -7.42 -12.54 7.51
CA GLU A 202 -6.49 -13.66 7.74
C GLU A 202 -5.15 -13.48 6.99
N TRP A 203 -4.62 -12.24 6.97
CA TRP A 203 -3.28 -11.94 6.45
C TRP A 203 -2.19 -12.62 7.27
#